data_AF-A0A2R4WY82-F1
#
_entry.id   AF-A0A2R4WY82-F1
#
_cell.length_a   1.000
_cell.length_b   1.000
_cell.length_c   1.000
_cell.angle_alpha   90.00
_cell.angle_beta   90.00
_cell.angle_gamma   90.00
#
_symmetry.space_group_name_H-M   'P 1'
#
loop_
_entity.id
_entity.type
_entity.pdbx_description
1 polymer ?
#
loop_
_entity_poly.entity_id
_entity_poly.type
_entity_poly.pdbx_seq_one_letter_code
_entity_poly.pdbx_strand_id
1 'polypeptide(L)'
;MQLTRRDAVAALAAIGAAGGVGAGVARWQSGERGVDIRETMVAVAEVVYPTEVSGIEAFVSGYLEGRLDDSDRAEELRETVATLDERARSWYDAPVPELEPGDRDELLRGVGADTADSDPQGTTAERVRYYVVNELLLALYASPTGGELVGIENPPGHPGGITSYARGSQ
;
A
#
# COMPACT_ATOMS: atom_id res chain seq x y z
N MET A 1 4.21 38.04 -38.77
CA MET A 1 4.04 37.97 -37.30
C MET A 1 2.80 37.12 -37.06
N GLN A 2 2.87 35.78 -37.01
CA GLN A 2 3.30 34.95 -35.88
C GLN A 2 2.84 35.53 -34.54
N LEU A 3 1.59 35.25 -34.17
CA LEU A 3 1.08 35.47 -32.82
C LEU A 3 1.73 34.42 -31.93
N THR A 4 2.73 34.88 -31.19
CA THR A 4 3.57 34.11 -30.28
C THR A 4 2.84 33.86 -28.97
N ARG A 5 3.04 32.66 -28.43
CA ARG A 5 2.56 32.05 -27.18
C ARG A 5 2.47 33.00 -25.97
N ARG A 6 1.47 33.88 -25.92
CA ARG A 6 1.28 34.79 -24.78
C ARG A 6 -0.16 35.23 -24.46
N ASP A 7 -1.16 34.56 -25.01
CA ASP A 7 -2.59 34.88 -24.78
C ASP A 7 -3.42 33.71 -24.20
N ALA A 8 -2.79 32.78 -23.47
CA ALA A 8 -3.51 31.74 -22.74
C ALA A 8 -3.06 31.62 -21.28
N VAL A 9 -2.64 32.74 -20.68
CA VAL A 9 -2.36 32.83 -19.23
C VAL A 9 -3.30 33.89 -18.64
N ALA A 10 -4.59 33.57 -18.61
CA ALA A 10 -5.59 34.35 -17.90
C ALA A 10 -6.88 33.53 -17.65
N ALA A 11 -6.77 32.37 -16.98
CA ALA A 11 -7.94 31.72 -16.36
C ALA A 11 -7.49 30.59 -15.42
N LEU A 12 -7.30 30.91 -14.13
CA LEU A 12 -7.60 30.06 -12.97
C LEU A 12 -7.21 30.81 -11.68
N ALA A 13 -7.78 32.01 -11.52
CA ALA A 13 -7.85 32.69 -10.24
C ALA A 13 -9.26 32.49 -9.69
N ALA A 14 -9.48 31.37 -9.01
CA ALA A 14 -10.69 31.14 -8.21
C ALA A 14 -10.40 30.11 -7.12
N ILE A 15 -9.58 30.48 -6.12
CA ILE A 15 -9.58 29.82 -4.82
C ILE A 15 -9.60 30.92 -3.77
N GLY A 16 -10.71 30.99 -3.03
CA GLY A 16 -10.91 31.93 -1.94
C GLY A 16 -9.96 31.63 -0.79
N ALA A 17 -9.32 32.69 -0.27
CA ALA A 17 -8.57 32.64 0.98
C ALA A 17 -9.06 33.78 1.87
N ALA A 18 -9.93 33.44 2.82
CA ALA A 18 -10.17 34.27 3.99
C ALA A 18 -9.11 33.91 5.05
N GLY A 19 -8.19 34.83 5.29
CA GLY A 19 -7.59 35.14 6.60
C GLY A 19 -6.57 34.17 7.23
N GLY A 20 -5.35 34.68 7.45
CA GLY A 20 -4.51 34.29 8.61
C GLY A 20 -3.03 34.05 8.32
N VAL A 21 -2.17 35.00 8.71
CA VAL A 21 -0.71 34.90 8.64
C VAL A 21 -0.17 34.04 9.79
N GLY A 22 0.63 33.02 9.47
CA GLY A 22 1.46 32.26 10.42
C GLY A 22 2.58 31.51 9.68
N ALA A 23 3.81 31.97 9.86
CA ALA A 23 5.01 31.43 9.21
C ALA A 23 5.39 30.04 9.74
N GLY A 24 5.68 29.10 8.84
CA GLY A 24 6.26 27.80 9.13
C GLY A 24 6.54 27.04 7.83
N VAL A 25 7.80 26.95 7.45
CA VAL A 25 8.27 26.23 6.26
C VAL A 25 7.97 24.74 6.41
N ALA A 26 7.56 24.11 5.30
CA ALA A 26 7.45 22.67 5.03
C ALA A 26 6.03 22.11 4.99
N ARG A 27 5.42 22.15 3.80
CA ARG A 27 5.15 20.92 3.07
C ARG A 27 4.91 21.28 1.62
N TRP A 28 5.64 20.60 0.75
CA TRP A 28 5.30 20.43 -0.65
C TRP A 28 3.77 20.33 -0.76
N GLN A 29 3.12 21.32 -1.37
CA GLN A 29 1.72 21.23 -1.72
C GLN A 29 1.64 20.26 -2.90
N SER A 30 1.65 18.95 -2.59
CA SER A 30 1.00 17.97 -3.45
C SER A 30 -0.48 18.34 -3.44
N GLY A 31 -1.02 18.72 -4.59
CA GLY A 31 -2.45 18.94 -4.73
C GLY A 31 -3.21 17.66 -4.39
N GLU A 32 -4.32 17.82 -3.66
CA GLU A 32 -5.23 16.74 -3.27
C GLU A 32 -4.61 15.75 -2.26
N ARG A 33 -5.38 15.25 -1.29
CA ARG A 33 -4.84 14.35 -0.26
C ARG A 33 -4.38 13.06 -0.93
N GLY A 34 -3.08 12.88 -1.12
CA GLY A 34 -2.52 11.68 -1.74
C GLY A 34 -2.94 10.42 -0.99
N VAL A 35 -3.02 9.30 -1.72
CA VAL A 35 -3.45 7.99 -1.18
C VAL A 35 -2.59 7.58 0.00
N ASP A 36 -3.21 7.21 1.12
CA ASP A 36 -2.50 6.62 2.25
C ASP A 36 -2.15 5.17 1.92
N ILE A 37 -0.87 4.96 1.61
CA ILE A 37 -0.35 3.64 1.21
C ILE A 37 -0.53 2.62 2.32
N ARG A 38 -0.28 3.02 3.58
CA ARG A 38 -0.35 2.10 4.69
C ARG A 38 -1.79 1.68 4.93
N GLU A 39 -2.71 2.64 4.95
CA GLU A 39 -4.14 2.38 5.12
C GLU A 39 -4.67 1.46 4.01
N THR A 40 -4.27 1.72 2.76
CA THR A 40 -4.67 0.90 1.60
C THR A 40 -4.12 -0.52 1.68
N MET A 41 -2.85 -0.68 2.04
CA MET A 41 -2.23 -2.00 2.17
C MET A 41 -2.85 -2.82 3.32
N VAL A 42 -3.21 -2.17 4.44
CA VAL A 42 -3.95 -2.82 5.53
C VAL A 42 -5.34 -3.26 5.05
N ALA A 43 -6.06 -2.38 4.35
CA ALA A 43 -7.39 -2.68 3.82
C ALA A 43 -7.39 -3.86 2.83
N VAL A 44 -6.36 -3.96 1.99
CA VAL A 44 -6.16 -5.09 1.07
C VAL A 44 -5.75 -6.36 1.81
N ALA A 45 -4.91 -6.25 2.85
CA ALA A 45 -4.48 -7.39 3.64
C ALA A 45 -5.64 -8.10 4.34
N GLU A 46 -6.68 -7.37 4.77
CA GLU A 46 -7.92 -7.95 5.32
C GLU A 46 -8.64 -8.91 4.36
N VAL A 47 -8.40 -8.78 3.06
CA VAL A 47 -8.96 -9.67 2.03
C VAL A 47 -7.97 -10.76 1.63
N VAL A 48 -6.69 -10.41 1.50
CA VAL A 48 -5.65 -11.34 1.02
C VAL A 48 -5.26 -12.36 2.09
N TYR A 49 -5.31 -11.99 3.37
CA TYR A 49 -4.91 -12.86 4.46
C TYR A 49 -6.01 -13.84 4.88
N PRO A 50 -5.63 -15.05 5.35
CA PRO A 50 -6.57 -15.95 5.99
C PRO A 50 -7.24 -15.27 7.19
N THR A 51 -8.51 -15.61 7.44
CA THR A 51 -9.33 -15.04 8.54
C THR A 51 -8.76 -15.30 9.94
N GLU A 52 -7.88 -16.28 10.09
CA GLU A 52 -7.18 -16.63 11.32
C GLU A 52 -6.09 -15.61 11.69
N VAL A 53 -5.64 -14.79 10.73
CA VAL A 53 -4.65 -13.74 10.98
C VAL A 53 -5.32 -12.56 11.69
N SER A 54 -4.79 -12.20 12.84
CA SER A 54 -5.25 -11.06 13.65
C SER A 54 -4.14 -10.02 13.80
N GLY A 55 -4.50 -8.79 14.17
CA GLY A 55 -3.53 -7.69 14.32
C GLY A 55 -2.92 -7.20 13.00
N ILE A 56 -3.65 -7.35 11.89
CA ILE A 56 -3.23 -7.03 10.53
C ILE A 56 -2.66 -5.61 10.43
N GLU A 57 -3.35 -4.62 11.00
CA GLU A 57 -2.94 -3.22 10.95
C GLU A 57 -1.52 -3.01 11.48
N ALA A 58 -1.26 -3.42 12.73
CA ALA A 58 0.03 -3.25 13.39
C ALA A 58 1.14 -4.02 12.66
N PHE A 59 0.81 -5.20 12.15
CA PHE A 59 1.75 -6.05 11.43
C PHE A 59 2.17 -5.46 10.08
N VAL A 60 1.20 -5.18 9.19
CA VAL A 60 1.45 -4.62 7.85
C VAL A 60 2.13 -3.26 7.96
N SER A 61 1.68 -2.46 8.93
CA SER A 61 2.32 -1.21 9.31
C SER A 61 3.82 -1.37 9.56
N GLY A 62 4.20 -2.20 10.54
CA GLY A 62 5.61 -2.38 10.90
C GLY A 62 6.45 -2.96 9.76
N TYR A 63 5.85 -3.83 8.93
CA TYR A 63 6.52 -4.35 7.73
C TYR A 63 6.83 -3.24 6.70
N LEU A 64 5.87 -2.35 6.44
CA LEU A 64 6.03 -1.29 5.44
C LEU A 64 7.01 -0.19 5.84
N GLU A 65 7.28 0.02 7.13
CA GLU A 65 8.22 1.04 7.61
C GLU A 65 9.59 0.94 6.91
N GLY A 66 10.23 -0.22 6.97
CA GLY A 66 11.53 -0.42 6.31
C GLY A 66 11.46 -0.56 4.79
N ARG A 67 10.27 -0.79 4.22
CA ARG A 67 10.08 -0.92 2.77
C ARG A 67 9.89 0.42 2.08
N LEU A 68 9.21 1.34 2.75
CA LEU A 68 8.94 2.68 2.23
C LEU A 68 10.17 3.60 2.22
N ASP A 69 11.25 3.19 2.90
CA ASP A 69 12.56 3.84 2.88
C ASP A 69 13.36 3.57 1.57
N ASP A 70 13.03 2.52 0.82
CA ASP A 70 13.62 2.21 -0.49
C ASP A 70 12.99 3.10 -1.57
N SER A 71 13.71 4.11 -2.08
CA SER A 71 13.10 5.16 -2.90
C SER A 71 12.39 4.63 -4.15
N ASP A 72 13.08 3.75 -4.89
CA ASP A 72 12.64 3.33 -6.21
C ASP A 72 11.51 2.30 -6.08
N ARG A 73 11.67 1.30 -5.20
CA ARG A 73 10.60 0.32 -4.97
C ARG A 73 9.41 0.94 -4.25
N ALA A 74 9.62 1.89 -3.35
CA ALA A 74 8.54 2.60 -2.71
C ALA A 74 7.76 3.46 -3.70
N GLU A 75 8.42 4.15 -4.64
CA GLU A 75 7.75 4.94 -5.69
C GLU A 75 6.81 4.08 -6.55
N GLU A 76 7.29 2.94 -7.03
CA GLU A 76 6.48 1.99 -7.81
C GLU A 76 5.29 1.42 -7.01
N LEU A 77 5.49 1.17 -5.71
CA LEU A 77 4.41 0.81 -4.80
C LEU A 77 3.39 1.96 -4.67
N ARG A 78 3.83 3.21 -4.50
CA ARG A 78 2.92 4.37 -4.39
C ARG A 78 2.07 4.52 -5.65
N GLU A 79 2.68 4.40 -6.81
CA GLU A 79 1.98 4.51 -8.09
C GLU A 79 0.98 3.37 -8.30
N THR A 80 1.38 2.15 -7.96
CA THR A 80 0.49 0.98 -8.08
C THR A 80 -0.72 1.11 -7.13
N VAL A 81 -0.48 1.56 -5.89
CA VAL A 81 -1.54 1.81 -4.91
C VAL A 81 -2.46 2.95 -5.37
N ALA A 82 -1.91 4.04 -5.90
CA ALA A 82 -2.70 5.12 -6.46
C ALA A 82 -3.59 4.64 -7.62
N THR A 83 -3.04 3.81 -8.51
CA THR A 83 -3.79 3.22 -9.62
C THR A 83 -4.95 2.34 -9.13
N LEU A 84 -4.71 1.52 -8.10
CA LEU A 84 -5.77 0.68 -7.50
C LEU A 84 -6.87 1.55 -6.87
N ASP A 85 -6.49 2.62 -6.17
CA ASP A 85 -7.40 3.54 -5.52
C ASP A 85 -8.20 4.40 -6.51
N GLU A 86 -7.63 4.72 -7.67
CA GLU A 86 -8.37 5.30 -8.80
C GLU A 86 -9.42 4.33 -9.35
N ARG A 87 -9.11 3.03 -9.44
CA ARG A 87 -10.11 2.02 -9.86
C ARG A 87 -11.21 1.85 -8.82
N ALA A 88 -10.87 1.85 -7.54
CA ALA A 88 -11.85 1.84 -6.45
C ALA A 88 -12.83 3.00 -6.59
N ARG A 89 -12.32 4.24 -6.70
CA ARG A 89 -13.17 5.42 -6.90
C ARG A 89 -13.98 5.36 -8.18
N SER A 90 -13.41 4.86 -9.28
CA SER A 90 -14.13 4.76 -10.55
C SER A 90 -15.27 3.75 -10.53
N TRP A 91 -15.18 2.69 -9.73
CA TRP A 91 -16.15 1.59 -9.74
C TRP A 91 -17.14 1.66 -8.58
N TYR A 92 -16.70 2.21 -7.45
CA TYR A 92 -17.43 2.19 -6.18
C TYR A 92 -17.60 3.59 -5.56
N ASP A 93 -17.13 4.66 -6.21
CA ASP A 93 -17.19 6.05 -5.71
C ASP A 93 -16.54 6.26 -4.33
N ALA A 94 -15.65 5.36 -3.91
CA ALA A 94 -14.96 5.38 -2.63
C ALA A 94 -13.51 4.89 -2.77
N PRO A 95 -12.58 5.37 -1.93
CA PRO A 95 -11.22 4.85 -1.88
C PRO A 95 -11.16 3.44 -1.29
N VAL A 96 -10.08 2.71 -1.55
CA VAL A 96 -9.91 1.30 -1.11
C VAL A 96 -10.16 1.09 0.39
N PRO A 97 -9.63 1.93 1.31
CA PRO A 97 -9.89 1.76 2.74
C PRO A 97 -11.36 1.88 3.16
N GLU A 98 -12.16 2.64 2.41
CA GLU A 98 -13.56 2.90 2.72
C GLU A 98 -14.50 1.83 2.13
N LEU A 99 -14.00 0.96 1.25
CA LEU A 99 -14.77 -0.15 0.71
C LEU A 99 -15.02 -1.23 1.79
N GLU A 100 -16.16 -1.91 1.71
CA GLU A 100 -16.41 -3.12 2.50
C GLU A 100 -15.48 -4.26 2.02
N PRO A 101 -15.12 -5.24 2.88
CA PRO A 101 -14.19 -6.31 2.50
C PRO A 101 -14.59 -7.08 1.23
N GLY A 102 -15.89 -7.29 1.02
CA GLY A 102 -16.41 -7.95 -0.19
C GLY A 102 -16.16 -7.15 -1.48
N ASP A 103 -16.33 -5.82 -1.41
CA ASP A 103 -16.10 -4.93 -2.56
C ASP A 103 -14.60 -4.79 -2.85
N ARG A 104 -13.75 -4.81 -1.82
CA ARG A 104 -12.28 -4.86 -2.00
C ARG A 104 -11.85 -6.15 -2.70
N ASP A 105 -12.44 -7.27 -2.34
CA ASP A 105 -12.18 -8.57 -2.96
C ASP A 105 -12.66 -8.59 -4.43
N GLU A 106 -13.84 -8.04 -4.70
CA GLU A 106 -14.34 -7.87 -6.06
C GLU A 106 -13.52 -6.87 -6.89
N LEU A 107 -13.00 -5.80 -6.28
CA LEU A 107 -12.06 -4.88 -6.92
C LEU A 107 -10.78 -5.60 -7.39
N LEU A 108 -10.16 -6.43 -6.53
CA LEU A 108 -8.93 -7.16 -6.87
C LEU A 108 -9.17 -8.15 -8.02
N ARG A 109 -10.29 -8.87 -7.99
CA ARG A 109 -10.71 -9.76 -9.09
C ARG A 109 -11.06 -9.00 -10.36
N GLY A 110 -11.75 -7.87 -10.25
CA GLY A 110 -12.11 -7.03 -11.39
C GLY A 110 -10.89 -6.42 -12.08
N VAL A 111 -9.85 -6.07 -11.31
CA VAL A 111 -8.54 -5.68 -11.85
C VAL A 111 -7.82 -6.87 -12.50
N GLY A 112 -8.08 -8.10 -12.05
CA GLY A 112 -7.47 -9.33 -12.54
C GLY A 112 -6.19 -9.74 -11.78
N ALA A 113 -5.94 -9.14 -10.61
CA ALA A 113 -4.71 -9.39 -9.84
C ALA A 113 -4.63 -10.82 -9.24
N ASP A 114 -5.77 -11.50 -9.13
CA ASP A 114 -5.87 -12.88 -8.63
C ASP A 114 -5.33 -13.90 -9.65
N THR A 115 -5.50 -13.63 -10.94
CA THR A 115 -5.13 -14.53 -12.05
C THR A 115 -3.91 -14.09 -12.85
N ALA A 116 -3.50 -12.83 -12.75
CA ALA A 116 -2.34 -12.31 -13.46
C ALA A 116 -1.03 -12.96 -13.00
N ASP A 117 -0.10 -13.14 -13.95
CA ASP A 117 1.29 -13.37 -13.63
C ASP A 117 1.88 -12.13 -12.94
N SER A 118 2.87 -12.30 -12.06
CA SER A 118 3.47 -11.14 -11.40
C SER A 118 4.60 -10.55 -12.24
N ASP A 119 4.44 -9.31 -12.70
CA ASP A 119 5.46 -8.56 -13.45
C ASP A 119 5.50 -7.09 -12.98
N PRO A 120 6.64 -6.60 -12.43
CA PRO A 120 6.78 -5.20 -12.03
C PRO A 120 6.61 -4.19 -13.17
N GLN A 121 6.92 -4.58 -14.41
CA GLN A 121 6.83 -3.73 -15.59
C GLN A 121 5.65 -4.09 -16.50
N GLY A 122 4.73 -4.91 -15.97
CA GLY A 122 3.57 -5.38 -16.68
C GLY A 122 2.39 -4.40 -16.65
N THR A 123 1.24 -4.95 -17.02
CA THR A 123 -0.08 -4.33 -16.92
C THR A 123 -0.46 -4.01 -15.47
N THR A 124 -1.53 -3.23 -15.29
CA THR A 124 -2.06 -2.92 -13.95
C THR A 124 -2.32 -4.18 -13.12
N ALA A 125 -2.86 -5.24 -13.72
CA ALA A 125 -3.13 -6.49 -13.01
C ALA A 125 -1.83 -7.15 -12.48
N GLU A 126 -0.81 -7.22 -13.34
CA GLU A 126 0.49 -7.82 -13.03
C GLU A 126 1.26 -6.99 -11.99
N ARG A 127 1.18 -5.65 -12.08
CA ARG A 127 1.77 -4.73 -11.10
C ARG A 127 1.06 -4.80 -9.75
N VAL A 128 -0.28 -4.83 -9.71
CA VAL A 128 -1.03 -5.02 -8.45
C VAL A 128 -0.70 -6.37 -7.84
N ARG A 129 -0.58 -7.43 -8.66
CA ARG A 129 -0.13 -8.74 -8.17
C ARG A 129 1.27 -8.66 -7.57
N TYR A 130 2.21 -7.98 -8.22
CA TYR A 130 3.60 -7.90 -7.79
C TYR A 130 3.86 -6.97 -6.59
N TYR A 131 3.34 -5.73 -6.62
CA TYR A 131 3.63 -4.70 -5.62
C TYR A 131 2.68 -4.72 -4.43
N VAL A 132 1.44 -5.20 -4.60
CA VAL A 132 0.43 -5.19 -3.53
C VAL A 132 0.25 -6.61 -2.98
N VAL A 133 -0.28 -7.52 -3.78
CA VAL A 133 -0.67 -8.86 -3.30
C VAL A 133 0.55 -9.66 -2.85
N ASN A 134 1.58 -9.78 -3.69
CA ASN A 134 2.78 -10.55 -3.36
C ASN A 134 3.58 -9.91 -2.23
N GLU A 135 3.59 -8.58 -2.12
CA GLU A 135 4.27 -7.88 -1.02
C GLU A 135 3.58 -8.18 0.32
N LEU A 136 2.24 -8.19 0.35
CA LEU A 136 1.48 -8.60 1.52
C LEU A 136 1.69 -10.08 1.86
N LEU A 137 1.67 -10.97 0.87
CA LEU A 137 1.95 -12.39 1.10
C LEU A 137 3.38 -12.59 1.62
N LEU A 138 4.37 -11.88 1.06
CA LEU A 138 5.74 -11.90 1.54
C LEU A 138 5.83 -11.44 2.99
N ALA A 139 5.12 -10.36 3.35
CA ALA A 139 5.02 -9.93 4.74
C ALA A 139 4.49 -11.07 5.62
N LEU A 140 3.34 -11.66 5.26
CA LEU A 140 2.75 -12.76 6.03
C LEU A 140 3.75 -13.90 6.23
N TYR A 141 4.38 -14.39 5.18
CA TYR A 141 5.37 -15.49 5.25
C TYR A 141 6.64 -15.13 6.03
N ALA A 142 7.06 -13.86 6.03
CA ALA A 142 8.19 -13.39 6.80
C ALA A 142 7.86 -13.20 8.29
N SER A 143 6.58 -13.26 8.67
CA SER A 143 6.13 -13.11 10.05
C SER A 143 6.15 -14.44 10.81
N PRO A 144 6.35 -14.43 12.15
CA PRO A 144 6.19 -15.63 12.98
C PRO A 144 4.83 -16.32 12.79
N THR A 145 3.74 -15.54 12.73
CA THR A 145 2.37 -16.04 12.55
C THR A 145 2.17 -16.74 11.20
N GLY A 146 2.68 -16.17 10.11
CA GLY A 146 2.62 -16.85 8.81
C GLY A 146 3.52 -18.07 8.74
N GLY A 147 4.65 -18.06 9.46
CA GLY A 147 5.53 -19.22 9.63
C GLY A 147 4.84 -20.41 10.31
N GLU A 148 4.04 -20.15 11.34
CA GLU A 148 3.19 -21.15 12.04
C GLU A 148 2.07 -21.67 11.13
N LEU A 149 1.34 -20.78 10.42
CA LEU A 149 0.22 -21.15 9.55
C LEU A 149 0.63 -22.08 8.39
N VAL A 150 1.87 -21.99 7.93
CA VAL A 150 2.38 -22.76 6.78
C VAL A 150 3.38 -23.84 7.17
N GLY A 151 3.54 -24.09 8.48
CA GLY A 151 4.37 -25.18 9.01
C GLY A 151 5.86 -25.05 8.69
N ILE A 152 6.36 -23.83 8.46
CA ILE A 152 7.79 -23.54 8.22
C ILE A 152 8.52 -23.08 9.48
N GLU A 153 7.92 -23.30 10.66
CA GLU A 153 8.60 -23.09 11.93
C GLU A 153 9.93 -23.84 11.93
N ASN A 154 11.00 -23.14 12.31
CA ASN A 154 12.26 -23.80 12.57
C ASN A 154 12.05 -24.76 13.74
N PRO A 155 12.26 -26.07 13.55
CA PRO A 155 11.99 -27.04 14.60
C PRO A 155 12.87 -26.76 15.83
N PRO A 156 12.36 -27.09 17.03
CA PRO A 156 13.11 -26.89 18.27
C PRO A 156 14.47 -27.60 18.18
N GLY A 157 15.56 -26.82 18.25
CA GLY A 157 16.94 -27.31 18.17
C GLY A 157 17.73 -26.91 16.92
N HIS A 158 17.18 -26.12 15.99
CA HIS A 158 17.95 -25.49 14.91
C HIS A 158 18.37 -24.04 15.24
N PRO A 159 19.60 -23.63 14.88
CA PRO A 159 20.07 -22.27 15.15
C PRO A 159 19.24 -21.26 14.34
N GLY A 160 18.46 -20.41 15.04
CA GLY A 160 17.64 -19.37 14.43
C GLY A 160 16.32 -19.06 15.13
N GLY A 161 15.87 -19.89 16.09
CA GLY A 161 14.66 -19.61 16.87
C GLY A 161 14.84 -18.46 17.86
N ILE A 162 14.06 -17.38 17.72
CA ILE A 162 14.09 -16.18 18.57
C ILE A 162 13.67 -16.41 20.03
N THR A 163 13.15 -17.59 20.36
CA THR A 163 12.60 -17.90 21.70
C THR A 163 13.62 -18.51 22.66
N SER A 164 14.84 -18.85 22.23
CA SER A 164 15.78 -19.65 23.05
C SER A 164 16.80 -18.86 23.88
N TYR A 165 16.86 -17.53 23.79
CA TYR A 165 17.87 -16.75 24.55
C TYR A 165 17.43 -16.28 25.95
N ALA A 166 16.17 -16.45 26.35
CA ALA A 166 15.67 -15.86 27.61
C ALA A 166 15.65 -16.80 28.84
N ARG A 167 16.19 -18.02 28.75
CA ARG A 167 16.24 -18.89 29.94
C ARG A 167 17.47 -19.81 29.96
N GLY A 168 18.63 -19.21 30.13
CA GLY A 168 19.74 -19.86 30.82
C GLY A 168 19.47 -19.81 32.32
N SER A 169 19.21 -20.96 32.93
CA SER A 169 18.97 -21.17 34.37
C SER A 169 20.23 -20.93 35.21
N GLN A 170 20.00 -20.45 36.44
CA GLN A 170 20.95 -20.43 37.57
C GLN A 170 21.55 -21.80 37.87
#